data_AF-A0A7C9HPK3-F1
#
_entry.id   AF-A0A7C9HPK3-F1
#
_cell.length_a   1.000
_cell.length_b   1.000
_cell.length_c   1.000
_cell.angle_alpha   90.00
_cell.angle_beta   90.00
_cell.angle_gamma   90.00
#
_symmetry.space_group_name_H-M   'P 1'
#
loop_
_entity.id
_entity.type
_entity.pdbx_description
1 polymer ?
#
loop_
_entity_poly.entity_id
_entity_poly.type
_entity_poly.pdbx_seq_one_letter_code
_entity_poly.pdbx_strand_id
1 'polypeptide(L)'
;MLKGWTFLALGALLCSCNNPIEAHNKRRDQQLMHDNALYYRRQCIEALERIRATSTPQVFAAALNGQGCQSPLLGDYALQDNLNRTVQGSVITLDLKRLSDYTLEVTGLNGQTYEYVDGGDAAAAAEQDGTFTETAPDVVSPDGDGGRVVDEATP
;
A
#
# COMPACT_ATOMS: atom_id res chain seq x y z
N MET A 1 28.58 -47.02 -61.02
CA MET A 1 28.57 -45.54 -60.89
C MET A 1 28.07 -45.20 -59.48
N LEU A 2 28.79 -44.29 -58.80
CA LEU A 2 28.71 -43.85 -57.39
C LEU A 2 27.27 -43.66 -56.88
N LYS A 3 26.80 -44.19 -55.74
CA LYS A 3 27.13 -43.96 -54.31
C LYS A 3 27.16 -42.48 -53.90
N GLY A 4 26.10 -42.02 -53.23
CA GLY A 4 25.99 -40.67 -52.69
C GLY A 4 24.74 -40.47 -51.82
N TRP A 5 24.73 -41.10 -50.64
CA TRP A 5 23.92 -40.68 -49.49
C TRP A 5 24.57 -39.42 -48.91
N THR A 6 23.89 -38.26 -48.89
CA THR A 6 24.21 -37.22 -47.88
C THR A 6 23.01 -36.32 -47.60
N PHE A 7 22.39 -36.57 -46.44
CA PHE A 7 21.87 -35.59 -45.47
C PHE A 7 21.71 -34.14 -45.94
N LEU A 8 20.49 -33.75 -46.34
CA LEU A 8 20.11 -32.34 -46.48
C LEU A 8 18.67 -32.14 -45.98
N ALA A 9 18.47 -32.23 -44.66
CA ALA A 9 17.25 -31.74 -44.01
C ALA A 9 17.38 -31.48 -42.49
N LEU A 10 18.59 -31.42 -41.94
CA LEU A 10 18.81 -31.20 -40.49
C LEU A 10 19.32 -29.79 -40.18
N GLY A 11 18.87 -28.77 -40.93
CA GLY A 11 19.31 -27.39 -40.77
C GLY A 11 18.25 -26.42 -40.24
N ALA A 12 16.98 -26.80 -40.22
CA ALA A 12 15.86 -25.87 -39.98
C ALA A 12 15.24 -25.94 -38.56
N LEU A 13 15.79 -26.75 -37.65
CA LEU A 13 15.25 -26.93 -36.30
C LEU A 13 15.93 -26.09 -35.20
N LEU A 14 16.89 -25.22 -35.55
CA LEU A 14 17.66 -24.42 -34.58
C LEU A 14 17.30 -22.92 -34.53
N CYS A 15 16.31 -22.46 -35.30
CA CYS A 15 15.97 -21.03 -35.37
C CYS A 15 14.62 -20.66 -34.70
N SER A 16 14.13 -21.47 -33.77
CA SER A 16 13.03 -21.08 -32.87
C SER A 16 13.47 -21.16 -31.40
N CYS A 17 14.58 -20.49 -31.09
CA CYS A 17 15.06 -20.28 -29.73
C CYS A 17 14.74 -18.83 -29.31
N ASN A 18 13.46 -18.51 -29.12
CA ASN A 18 13.14 -17.39 -28.22
C ASN A 18 13.67 -17.78 -26.83
N ASN A 19 14.68 -17.03 -26.37
CA ASN A 19 15.68 -17.49 -25.43
C ASN A 19 15.09 -17.93 -24.08
N PRO A 20 15.33 -19.17 -23.61
CA PRO A 20 14.92 -19.60 -22.26
C PRO A 20 15.53 -18.72 -21.15
N ILE A 21 16.65 -18.05 -21.43
CA ILE A 21 17.30 -17.07 -20.55
C ILE A 21 16.47 -15.79 -20.40
N GLU A 22 15.92 -15.25 -21.50
CA GLU A 22 15.07 -14.06 -21.46
C GLU A 22 13.77 -14.33 -20.69
N ALA A 23 13.15 -15.48 -20.93
CA ALA A 23 11.96 -15.91 -20.19
C ALA A 23 12.26 -16.14 -18.69
N HIS A 24 13.44 -16.68 -18.36
CA HIS A 24 13.89 -16.82 -16.97
C HIS A 24 14.10 -15.47 -16.29
N ASN A 25 14.81 -14.54 -16.94
CA ASN A 25 15.08 -13.21 -16.41
C ASN A 25 13.77 -12.44 -16.19
N LYS A 26 12.83 -12.47 -17.15
CA LYS A 26 11.52 -11.84 -17.00
C LYS A 26 10.75 -12.40 -15.80
N ARG A 27 10.75 -13.72 -15.58
CA ARG A 27 10.12 -14.32 -14.38
C ARG A 27 10.80 -13.87 -13.10
N ARG A 28 12.13 -13.82 -13.08
CA ARG A 28 12.90 -13.37 -11.92
C ARG A 28 12.59 -11.92 -11.57
N ASP A 29 12.49 -11.05 -12.57
CA ASP A 29 12.19 -9.63 -12.37
C ASP A 29 10.75 -9.44 -11.86
N GLN A 30 9.78 -10.21 -12.38
CA GLN A 30 8.41 -10.22 -11.87
C GLN A 30 8.34 -10.70 -10.42
N GLN A 31 9.10 -11.75 -10.07
CA GLN A 31 9.18 -12.25 -8.70
C GLN A 31 9.78 -11.19 -7.78
N LEU A 32 10.85 -10.52 -8.20
CA LEU A 32 11.47 -9.45 -7.41
C LEU A 32 10.50 -8.29 -7.17
N MET A 33 9.71 -7.89 -8.17
CA MET A 33 8.68 -6.85 -8.01
C MET A 33 7.60 -7.27 -7.01
N HIS A 34 7.18 -8.54 -7.05
CA HIS A 34 6.24 -9.11 -6.09
C HIS A 34 6.80 -9.10 -4.66
N ASP A 35 8.02 -9.63 -4.48
CA ASP A 35 8.66 -9.74 -3.18
C ASP A 35 8.91 -8.34 -2.57
N ASN A 36 9.32 -7.37 -3.39
CA ASN A 36 9.49 -5.98 -2.98
C ASN A 36 8.17 -5.36 -2.50
N ALA A 37 7.05 -5.61 -3.19
CA ALA A 37 5.75 -5.09 -2.77
C ALA A 37 5.29 -5.70 -1.45
N LEU A 38 5.50 -7.01 -1.25
CA LEU A 38 5.20 -7.67 0.03
C LEU A 38 6.09 -7.17 1.17
N TYR A 39 7.37 -6.92 0.89
CA TYR A 39 8.30 -6.36 1.86
C TYR A 39 7.91 -4.92 2.24
N TYR A 40 7.62 -4.06 1.25
CA TYR A 40 7.09 -2.72 1.47
C TYR A 40 5.82 -2.76 2.34
N ARG A 41 4.86 -3.62 2.00
CA ARG A 41 3.60 -3.77 2.76
C ARG A 41 3.86 -4.10 4.22
N ARG A 42 4.77 -5.04 4.50
CA ARG A 42 5.14 -5.41 5.87
C ARG A 42 5.75 -4.25 6.64
N GLN A 43 6.68 -3.51 6.02
CA GLN A 43 7.31 -2.37 6.66
C GLN A 43 6.29 -1.25 6.93
N CYS A 44 5.31 -1.06 6.06
CA CYS A 44 4.23 -0.11 6.30
C CYS A 44 3.33 -0.53 7.46
N ILE A 45 2.94 -1.80 7.54
CA ILE A 45 2.18 -2.35 8.68
C ILE A 45 2.96 -2.10 9.98
N GLU A 46 4.25 -2.42 10.01
CA GLU A 46 5.10 -2.17 11.19
C GLU A 46 5.14 -0.68 11.58
N ALA A 47 5.18 0.23 10.61
CA ALA A 47 5.12 1.67 10.87
C ALA A 47 3.76 2.10 11.46
N LEU A 48 2.67 1.58 10.92
CA LEU A 48 1.30 1.83 11.40
C LEU A 48 1.12 1.30 12.82
N GLU A 49 1.56 0.08 13.11
CA GLU A 49 1.45 -0.46 14.47
C GLU A 49 2.31 0.31 15.48
N ARG A 50 3.49 0.79 15.06
CA ARG A 50 4.34 1.62 15.94
C ARG A 50 3.71 2.96 16.26
N ILE A 51 3.15 3.66 15.26
CA ILE A 51 2.52 4.95 15.52
C ILE A 51 1.29 4.77 16.42
N ARG A 52 0.47 3.75 16.16
CA ARG A 52 -0.70 3.40 16.96
C ARG A 52 -0.32 3.12 18.42
N ALA A 53 0.72 2.32 18.65
CA ALA A 53 1.18 1.97 19.99
C ALA A 53 1.67 3.19 20.79
N THR A 54 2.13 4.24 20.11
CA THR A 54 2.56 5.50 20.75
C THR A 54 1.43 6.52 20.93
N SER A 55 0.31 6.37 20.23
CA SER A 55 -0.86 7.24 20.37
C SER A 55 -1.61 6.96 21.68
N THR A 56 -2.10 8.02 22.35
CA THR A 56 -3.02 7.90 23.49
C THR A 56 -4.20 8.84 23.27
N PRO A 57 -5.43 8.32 23.04
CA PRO A 57 -5.78 6.91 22.86
C PRO A 57 -5.10 6.28 21.63
N GLN A 58 -5.06 4.94 21.54
CA GLN A 58 -4.42 4.19 20.45
C GLN A 58 -5.21 4.28 19.13
N VAL A 59 -5.34 5.51 18.60
CA VAL A 59 -6.03 5.83 17.35
C VAL A 59 -5.04 6.37 16.33
N PHE A 60 -5.40 6.20 15.07
CA PHE A 60 -4.75 6.94 13.98
C PHE A 60 -5.34 8.33 13.84
N ALA A 61 -4.52 9.28 13.36
CA ALA A 61 -5.02 10.57 12.92
C ALA A 61 -5.91 10.38 11.68
N ALA A 62 -7.11 10.97 11.67
CA ALA A 62 -8.06 10.83 10.57
C ALA A 62 -7.48 11.28 9.21
N ALA A 63 -6.57 12.26 9.23
CA ALA A 63 -5.85 12.76 8.05
C ALA A 63 -4.96 11.69 7.37
N LEU A 64 -4.65 10.57 8.04
CA LEU A 64 -3.92 9.45 7.46
C LEU A 64 -4.77 8.65 6.45
N ASN A 65 -6.10 8.78 6.51
CA ASN A 65 -7.00 8.13 5.56
C ASN A 65 -6.75 8.63 4.13
N GLY A 66 -6.59 7.70 3.18
CA GLY A 66 -6.24 7.97 1.79
C GLY A 66 -4.75 8.28 1.56
N GLN A 67 -3.91 8.25 2.59
CA GLN A 67 -2.48 8.55 2.48
C GLN A 67 -1.65 7.30 2.20
N GLY A 68 -0.45 7.49 1.63
CA GLY A 68 0.54 6.41 1.51
C GLY A 68 1.44 6.28 2.73
N CYS A 69 2.19 5.18 2.79
CA CYS A 69 3.09 4.86 3.91
C CYS A 69 4.33 5.76 4.02
N GLN A 70 4.54 6.65 3.05
CA GLN A 70 5.54 7.72 3.07
C GLN A 70 4.99 9.03 3.66
N SER A 71 3.73 9.05 4.09
CA SER A 71 3.08 10.25 4.60
C SER A 71 3.82 10.82 5.81
N PRO A 72 4.05 12.14 5.87
CA PRO A 72 4.65 12.78 7.04
C PRO A 72 3.80 12.62 8.30
N LEU A 73 2.52 12.25 8.17
CA LEU A 73 1.64 11.92 9.29
C LEU A 73 2.09 10.67 10.06
N LEU A 74 2.95 9.84 9.45
CA LEU A 74 3.58 8.71 10.14
C LEU A 74 4.85 9.11 10.92
N GLY A 75 5.25 10.40 10.87
CA GLY A 75 6.40 10.92 11.60
C GLY A 75 7.68 10.15 11.30
N ASP A 76 8.42 9.78 12.34
CA ASP A 76 9.67 9.01 12.25
C ASP A 76 9.49 7.59 11.71
N TYR A 77 8.24 7.10 11.64
CA TYR A 77 7.92 5.78 11.09
C TYR A 77 7.57 5.82 9.60
N ALA A 78 7.48 7.00 8.99
CA ALA A 78 7.23 7.13 7.55
C ALA A 78 8.29 6.36 6.74
N LEU A 79 7.82 5.59 5.76
CA LEU A 79 8.71 4.83 4.90
C LEU A 79 9.57 5.76 4.04
N GLN A 80 10.85 5.44 3.99
CA GLN A 80 11.84 6.19 3.23
C GLN A 80 11.66 6.03 1.72
N ASP A 81 12.10 7.05 0.97
CA ASP A 81 11.99 7.12 -0.49
C ASP A 81 12.59 5.92 -1.22
N ASN A 82 13.68 5.34 -0.70
CA ASN A 82 14.33 4.18 -1.31
C ASN A 82 13.38 2.97 -1.37
N LEU A 83 12.61 2.75 -0.31
CA LEU A 83 11.61 1.70 -0.26
C LEU A 83 10.37 2.08 -1.08
N ASN A 84 9.99 3.36 -1.06
CA ASN A 84 8.87 3.84 -1.88
C ASN A 84 9.08 3.65 -3.39
N ARG A 85 10.32 3.74 -3.87
CA ARG A 85 10.66 3.47 -5.28
C ARG A 85 10.52 2.01 -5.70
N THR A 86 10.33 1.07 -4.78
CA THR A 86 10.15 -0.36 -5.13
C THR A 86 8.71 -0.74 -5.42
N VAL A 87 7.77 0.21 -5.26
CA VAL A 87 6.34 0.06 -5.54
C VAL A 87 5.85 1.23 -6.40
N GLN A 88 4.64 1.13 -6.97
CA GLN A 88 3.99 2.25 -7.65
C GLN A 88 3.34 3.21 -6.65
N GLY A 89 2.84 2.68 -5.53
CA GLY A 89 2.25 3.47 -4.46
C GLY A 89 1.59 2.60 -3.41
N SER A 90 1.09 3.26 -2.38
CA SER A 90 0.29 2.66 -1.32
C SER A 90 -0.83 3.61 -0.89
N VAL A 91 -1.91 3.03 -0.37
CA VAL A 91 -3.05 3.76 0.19
C VAL A 91 -3.47 3.09 1.49
N ILE A 92 -3.56 3.88 2.54
CA ILE A 92 -4.07 3.51 3.86
C ILE A 92 -5.52 3.97 3.92
N THR A 93 -6.43 3.06 4.20
CA THR A 93 -7.85 3.35 4.43
C THR A 93 -8.19 3.03 5.87
N LEU A 94 -8.75 3.99 6.60
CA LEU A 94 -9.13 3.82 8.00
C LEU A 94 -10.63 3.53 8.11
N ASP A 95 -11.02 2.58 8.97
CA ASP A 95 -12.38 2.52 9.49
C ASP A 95 -12.44 3.31 10.80
N LEU A 96 -12.96 4.53 10.70
CA LEU A 96 -13.01 5.46 11.85
C LEU A 96 -13.97 5.03 12.95
N LYS A 97 -14.78 3.99 12.72
CA LYS A 97 -15.71 3.45 13.73
C LYS A 97 -15.07 2.44 14.66
N ARG A 98 -13.86 1.98 14.35
CA ARG A 98 -13.12 0.97 15.13
C ARG A 98 -11.70 1.46 15.36
N LEU A 99 -11.20 1.27 16.58
CA LEU A 99 -9.94 1.87 17.04
C LEU A 99 -8.71 1.54 16.18
N SER A 100 -8.72 0.38 15.50
CA SER A 100 -7.55 -0.17 14.81
C SER A 100 -7.84 -0.76 13.44
N ASP A 101 -9.02 -0.54 12.87
CA ASP A 101 -9.30 -1.14 11.56
C ASP A 101 -8.70 -0.26 10.48
N TYR A 102 -7.78 -0.84 9.72
CA TYR A 102 -7.33 -0.24 8.49
C TYR A 102 -7.13 -1.31 7.42
N THR A 103 -7.32 -0.85 6.19
CA THR A 103 -6.87 -1.55 5.00
C THR A 103 -5.62 -0.84 4.47
N LEU A 104 -4.63 -1.62 4.08
CA LEU A 104 -3.46 -1.16 3.35
C LEU A 104 -3.47 -1.80 1.97
N GLU A 105 -3.56 -0.98 0.94
CA GLU A 105 -3.36 -1.40 -0.45
C GLU A 105 -1.97 -0.97 -0.93
N VAL A 106 -1.21 -1.91 -1.49
CA VAL A 106 0.10 -1.61 -2.11
C VAL A 106 0.08 -2.04 -3.56
N THR A 107 0.32 -1.11 -4.48
CA THR A 107 0.45 -1.42 -5.90
C THR A 107 1.91 -1.65 -6.25
N GLY A 108 2.27 -2.89 -6.59
CA GLY A 108 3.63 -3.25 -6.98
C GLY A 108 4.01 -2.71 -8.37
N LEU A 109 5.32 -2.66 -8.68
CA LEU A 109 5.80 -2.25 -10.01
C LEU A 109 5.36 -3.20 -11.14
N ASN A 110 4.91 -4.39 -10.80
CA ASN A 110 4.28 -5.34 -11.71
C ASN A 110 2.79 -5.03 -11.99
N GLY A 111 2.24 -3.96 -11.42
CA GLY A 111 0.84 -3.54 -11.58
C GLY A 111 -0.17 -4.38 -10.78
N GLN A 112 0.29 -5.28 -9.90
CA GLN A 112 -0.58 -6.03 -9.00
C GLN A 112 -0.80 -5.27 -7.70
N THR A 113 -2.01 -5.39 -7.14
CA THR A 113 -2.34 -4.84 -5.82
C THR A 113 -2.19 -5.93 -4.75
N TYR A 114 -1.58 -5.56 -3.63
CA TYR A 114 -1.37 -6.39 -2.45
C TYR A 114 -2.06 -5.76 -1.27
N GLU A 115 -3.24 -6.27 -0.95
CA GLU A 115 -4.08 -5.79 0.15
C GLU A 115 -3.68 -6.44 1.47
N TYR A 116 -3.81 -5.70 2.56
CA TYR A 116 -3.78 -6.19 3.93
C TYR A 116 -4.92 -5.52 4.71
N VAL A 117 -5.60 -6.30 5.53
CA VAL A 117 -6.66 -5.81 6.42
C VAL A 117 -6.26 -6.17 7.84
N ASP A 118 -6.16 -5.18 8.71
CA ASP A 118 -6.02 -5.40 10.15
C ASP A 118 -7.40 -5.66 10.76
N GLY A 119 -7.56 -6.83 11.39
CA GLY A 119 -8.80 -7.21 12.06
C GLY A 119 -8.97 -6.58 13.45
N GLY A 120 -7.90 -5.96 13.95
CA GLY A 120 -7.93 -5.11 15.14
C GLY A 120 -7.79 -5.82 16.47
N ASP A 121 -6.98 -6.87 16.58
CA ASP A 121 -6.83 -7.67 17.81
C ASP A 121 -6.39 -6.84 19.03
N ALA A 122 -5.53 -5.82 18.84
CA ALA A 122 -5.11 -4.91 19.91
C ALA A 122 -6.24 -3.95 20.34
N ALA A 123 -7.11 -3.52 19.42
CA ALA A 123 -8.28 -2.70 19.76
C ALA A 123 -9.44 -3.51 20.31
N ALA A 124 -9.62 -4.76 19.90
CA ALA A 124 -10.63 -5.63 20.50
C ALA A 124 -10.40 -5.71 22.02
N ALA A 125 -9.14 -5.68 22.46
CA ALA A 125 -8.80 -5.53 23.88
C ALA A 125 -9.13 -4.12 24.44
N ALA A 126 -8.76 -3.04 23.75
CA ALA A 126 -9.00 -1.67 24.23
C ALA A 126 -10.50 -1.25 24.25
N GLU A 127 -11.30 -1.74 23.30
CA GLU A 127 -12.75 -1.58 23.25
C GLU A 127 -13.43 -2.39 24.36
N GLN A 128 -12.96 -3.62 24.64
CA GLN A 128 -13.41 -4.41 25.79
C GLN A 128 -13.12 -3.74 27.13
N ASP A 129 -12.00 -3.01 27.22
CA ASP A 129 -11.63 -2.24 28.41
C ASP A 129 -12.47 -0.96 28.59
N GLY A 130 -13.39 -0.64 27.66
CA GLY A 130 -14.36 0.45 27.79
C GLY A 130 -13.75 1.86 27.75
N THR A 131 -12.53 1.99 27.24
CA THR A 131 -11.78 3.26 27.20
C THR A 131 -11.95 4.02 25.88
N PHE A 132 -12.64 3.44 24.90
CA PHE A 132 -12.86 4.05 23.59
C PHE A 132 -14.01 5.07 23.62
N THR A 133 -13.74 6.28 23.14
CA THR A 133 -14.75 7.26 22.74
C THR A 133 -14.56 7.58 21.26
N GLU A 134 -15.58 7.37 20.45
CA GLU A 134 -15.54 7.65 19.00
C GLU A 134 -15.18 9.13 18.79
N THR A 135 -14.05 9.37 18.12
CA THR A 135 -13.66 10.73 17.74
C THR A 135 -14.26 11.00 16.36
N ALA A 136 -15.11 12.02 16.27
CA ALA A 136 -15.71 12.42 15.01
C ALA A 136 -14.62 12.72 13.95
N PRO A 137 -14.81 12.34 12.68
CA PRO A 137 -13.85 12.65 11.63
C PRO A 137 -13.60 14.16 11.56
N ASP A 138 -12.32 14.53 11.46
CA ASP A 138 -11.91 15.91 11.28
C ASP A 138 -12.28 16.35 9.85
N VAL A 139 -13.49 16.87 9.68
CA VAL A 139 -13.91 17.53 8.43
C VAL A 139 -13.26 18.90 8.40
N VAL A 140 -12.15 19.00 7.68
CA VAL A 140 -11.65 20.30 7.22
C VAL A 140 -12.67 20.82 6.20
N SER A 141 -13.61 21.65 6.66
CA SER A 141 -14.35 22.54 5.78
C SER A 141 -13.34 23.45 5.08
N PRO A 142 -13.31 23.51 3.74
CA PRO A 142 -12.57 24.56 3.07
C PRO A 142 -13.33 25.87 3.32
N ASP A 143 -12.88 26.65 4.29
CA ASP A 143 -13.36 28.02 4.48
C ASP A 143 -13.03 28.84 3.21
N GLY A 144 -14.07 29.01 2.39
CA GLY A 144 -14.16 30.04 1.36
C GLY A 144 -15.00 31.19 1.89
N ASP A 145 -14.30 32.16 2.46
CA ASP A 145 -14.74 33.46 2.96
C ASP A 145 -15.66 34.24 2.00
N GLY A 146 -16.61 35.01 2.55
CA GLY A 146 -17.48 35.86 1.72
C GLY A 146 -18.68 36.56 2.38
N GLY A 147 -18.47 37.33 3.45
CA GLY A 147 -19.15 38.64 3.56
C GLY A 147 -20.52 38.77 4.25
N ARG A 148 -20.46 39.10 5.55
CA ARG A 148 -21.08 40.27 6.24
C ARG A 148 -22.58 40.65 6.09
N VAL A 149 -23.24 40.55 7.26
CA VAL A 149 -24.18 41.47 7.99
C VAL A 149 -25.61 41.70 7.47
N VAL A 150 -26.61 41.34 8.29
CA VAL A 150 -27.60 42.28 8.88
C VAL A 150 -28.29 41.71 10.12
N ASP A 151 -27.92 42.30 11.26
CA ASP A 151 -28.65 42.70 12.46
C ASP A 151 -30.05 42.13 12.81
N GLU A 152 -30.10 41.56 14.02
CA GLU A 152 -31.00 41.88 15.14
C GLU A 152 -32.50 42.13 14.87
N ALA A 153 -33.36 41.21 15.31
CA ALA A 153 -34.15 41.36 16.56
C ALA A 153 -35.22 40.26 16.67
N THR A 154 -35.24 39.58 17.81
CA THR A 154 -36.39 38.85 18.39
C THR A 154 -37.08 39.86 19.35
N PRO A 155 -38.43 39.88 19.52
CA PRO A 155 -39.36 38.75 19.47
C PRO A 155 -40.49 38.81 18.44
#